data_AF-A0A1Y1LW02-F1
#
_entry.id   AF-A0A1Y1LW02-F1
#
_cell.length_a   1.000
_cell.length_b   1.000
_cell.length_c   1.000
_cell.angle_alpha   90.00
_cell.angle_beta   90.00
_cell.angle_gamma   90.00
#
_symmetry.space_group_name_H-M   'P 1'
#
loop_
_entity.id
_entity.type
_entity.pdbx_description
1 polymer ?
#
loop_
_entity_poly.entity_id
_entity_poly.type
_entity_poly.pdbx_seq_one_letter_code
_entity_poly.pdbx_strand_id
1 'polypeptide(L)'
;MPVKVDIIPPPPANSKQPGVTKSLLYNGSRFQGFQKSKGNSYEVEVVLQHVDEENSYLCGYLQINGLTDEYPTLTTFFDGEIISSKYPFLTRKWDADEDVDKKHWV
;
A
#
# COMPACT_ATOMS: atom_id res chain seq x y z
N MET A 1 16.13 -1.89 -1.04
CA MET A 1 16.64 -3.02 -0.23
C MET A 1 16.26 -2.73 1.23
N PRO A 2 15.60 -3.64 1.97
CA PRO A 2 15.38 -3.40 3.39
C PRO A 2 16.73 -3.32 4.09
N VAL A 3 16.94 -2.27 4.87
CA VAL A 3 18.13 -2.10 5.70
C VAL A 3 18.17 -3.25 6.69
N LYS A 4 19.23 -4.06 6.67
CA LYS A 4 19.49 -5.03 7.73
C LYS A 4 19.74 -4.25 9.02
N VAL A 5 18.79 -4.33 9.94
CA VAL A 5 18.98 -3.81 11.30
C VAL A 5 19.58 -4.94 12.12
N ASP A 6 20.91 -5.05 12.10
CA ASP A 6 21.64 -6.06 12.87
C ASP A 6 21.67 -5.65 14.35
N ILE A 7 20.60 -5.94 15.09
CA ILE A 7 20.50 -5.69 16.54
C ILE A 7 21.16 -6.87 17.27
N ILE A 8 22.22 -6.61 18.04
CA ILE A 8 22.94 -7.61 18.85
C ILE A 8 22.88 -7.19 20.32
N PRO A 9 22.36 -8.04 21.24
CA PRO A 9 21.78 -9.37 21.01
C PRO A 9 20.44 -9.28 20.27
N PRO A 10 20.03 -10.33 19.55
CA PRO A 10 18.74 -10.34 18.88
C PRO A 10 17.61 -10.12 19.89
N PRO A 11 16.57 -9.36 19.52
CA PRO A 11 15.43 -9.20 20.39
C PRO A 11 14.82 -10.58 20.70
N PRO A 12 14.28 -10.79 21.93
CA PRO A 12 13.68 -12.07 22.30
C PRO A 12 12.65 -12.52 21.26
N ALA A 13 12.58 -13.83 20.99
CA ALA A 13 11.57 -14.39 20.10
C ALA A 13 10.17 -13.89 20.52
N ASN A 14 9.37 -13.43 19.56
CA ASN A 14 8.05 -12.83 19.78
C ASN A 14 8.00 -11.52 20.58
N SER A 15 9.12 -10.85 20.87
CA SER A 15 9.09 -9.53 21.48
C SER A 15 8.35 -8.53 20.58
N LYS A 16 7.37 -7.82 21.16
CA LYS A 16 6.74 -6.65 20.57
C LYS A 16 7.44 -5.44 21.18
N GLN A 17 8.58 -5.04 20.64
CA GLN A 17 9.23 -3.81 21.09
C GLN A 17 8.48 -2.62 20.48
N PRO A 18 7.96 -1.69 21.31
CA PRO A 18 7.38 -0.46 20.80
C PRO A 18 8.40 0.27 19.90
N GLY A 19 8.00 0.59 18.67
CA GLY A 19 8.86 1.27 17.70
C GLY A 19 9.66 0.39 16.74
N VAL A 20 9.65 -0.94 16.89
CA VAL A 20 10.29 -1.86 15.95
C VAL A 20 9.20 -2.60 15.15
N THR A 21 8.93 -2.14 13.93
CA THR A 21 7.94 -2.80 13.04
C THR A 21 8.54 -4.09 12.47
N LYS A 22 7.78 -5.18 12.51
CA LYS A 22 8.20 -6.47 11.92
C LYS A 22 7.82 -6.63 10.45
N SER A 23 7.12 -5.63 9.91
CA SER A 23 6.57 -5.58 8.55
C SER A 23 6.93 -4.24 7.92
N LEU A 24 6.91 -4.17 6.59
CA LEU A 24 7.00 -2.92 5.83
C LEU A 24 5.64 -2.21 5.70
N LEU A 25 4.56 -2.89 6.08
CA LEU A 25 3.21 -2.33 6.16
C LEU A 25 3.02 -1.71 7.55
N TYR A 26 3.28 -0.41 7.70
CA TYR A 26 3.15 0.32 8.95
C TYR A 26 2.92 1.82 8.71
N ASN A 27 2.44 2.53 9.72
CA ASN A 27 2.17 3.97 9.63
C ASN A 27 3.45 4.75 9.32
N GLY A 28 3.40 5.57 8.27
CA GLY A 28 4.51 6.37 7.77
C GLY A 28 5.42 5.66 6.79
N SER A 29 5.20 4.37 6.48
CA SER A 29 6.00 3.69 5.48
C SER A 29 5.79 4.31 4.10
N ARG A 30 6.89 4.41 3.35
CA ARG A 30 6.94 5.08 2.05
C ARG A 30 7.38 4.11 0.97
N PHE A 31 6.71 4.19 -0.17
CA PHE A 31 6.99 3.40 -1.34
C PHE A 31 7.11 4.31 -2.55
N GLN A 32 8.12 4.07 -3.37
CA GLN A 32 8.35 4.82 -4.60
C GLN A 32 8.42 3.87 -5.78
N GLY A 33 7.93 4.30 -6.93
CA GLY A 33 7.90 3.47 -8.12
C GLY A 33 7.28 4.17 -9.32
N PHE A 34 6.75 3.38 -10.25
CA PHE A 34 6.18 3.88 -11.49
C PHE A 34 4.83 3.24 -11.79
N GLN A 35 3.83 4.07 -12.16
CA GLN A 35 2.60 3.61 -12.78
C GLN A 35 2.75 3.63 -14.29
N LYS A 36 2.47 2.50 -14.96
CA LYS A 36 2.66 2.35 -16.41
C LYS A 36 1.34 2.16 -17.14
N SER A 37 1.19 2.82 -18.27
CA SER A 37 0.11 2.58 -19.24
C SER A 37 0.70 2.25 -20.61
N LYS A 38 -0.13 2.09 -21.65
CA LYS A 38 0.34 1.81 -23.01
C LYS A 38 1.12 3.01 -23.56
N GLY A 39 2.43 3.04 -23.32
CA GLY A 39 3.37 4.04 -23.84
C GLY A 39 3.83 5.11 -22.84
N ASN A 40 3.22 5.20 -21.65
CA ASN A 40 3.59 6.19 -20.63
C ASN A 40 4.02 5.54 -19.31
N SER A 41 4.88 6.23 -18.57
CA SER A 41 5.37 5.82 -17.24
C SER A 41 5.44 7.05 -16.35
N TYR A 42 4.72 7.01 -15.24
CA TYR A 42 4.59 8.12 -14.30
C TYR A 42 5.26 7.75 -12.99
N GLU A 43 6.05 8.65 -12.42
CA GLU A 43 6.63 8.46 -11.08
C GLU A 43 5.51 8.57 -10.03
N VAL A 44 5.54 7.65 -9.07
CA VAL A 44 4.55 7.58 -7.99
C VAL A 44 5.25 7.42 -6.65
N GLU A 45 4.78 8.18 -5.65
CA GLU A 45 5.10 7.98 -4.24
C GLU A 45 3.82 7.66 -3.47
N VAL A 46 3.87 6.62 -2.63
CA VAL A 46 2.80 6.24 -1.71
C VAL A 46 3.30 6.35 -0.27
N VAL A 47 2.53 7.03 0.57
CA VAL A 47 2.78 7.11 2.01
C VAL A 47 1.56 6.57 2.76
N LEU A 48 1.76 5.50 3.53
CA LEU A 48 0.71 4.95 4.38
C LEU A 48 0.57 5.83 5.63
N GLN A 49 -0.61 6.41 5.84
CA GLN A 49 -0.87 7.26 7.01
C GLN A 49 -1.31 6.43 8.21
N HIS A 50 -2.18 5.44 7.97
CA HIS A 50 -2.70 4.57 8.99
C HIS A 50 -2.86 3.15 8.45
N VAL A 51 -2.46 2.15 9.25
CA VAL A 51 -2.57 0.73 8.98
C VAL A 51 -3.17 0.08 10.22
N ASP A 52 -4.32 -0.54 10.04
CA ASP A 52 -5.05 -1.29 11.05
C ASP A 52 -5.39 -2.68 10.49
N GLU A 53 -4.47 -3.62 10.69
CA GLU A 53 -4.61 -5.00 10.21
C GLU A 53 -5.79 -5.71 10.90
N GLU A 54 -6.09 -5.39 12.16
CA GLU A 54 -7.19 -5.99 12.92
C GLU A 54 -8.55 -5.65 12.30
N ASN A 55 -8.72 -4.40 11.87
CA ASN A 55 -9.92 -3.94 11.18
C ASN A 55 -9.87 -4.12 9.65
N SER A 56 -8.80 -4.73 9.13
CA SER A 56 -8.54 -4.95 7.71
C SER A 56 -8.58 -3.65 6.89
N TYR A 57 -7.99 -2.59 7.44
CA TYR A 57 -8.06 -1.24 6.90
C TYR A 57 -6.67 -0.60 6.82
N LEU A 58 -6.48 0.26 5.82
CA LEU A 58 -5.37 1.19 5.78
C LEU A 58 -5.78 2.44 4.99
N CYS A 59 -5.04 3.53 5.14
CA CYS A 59 -5.21 4.71 4.30
C CYS A 59 -3.87 5.42 4.08
N GLY A 60 -3.82 6.28 3.08
CA GLY A 60 -2.59 6.95 2.70
C GLY A 60 -2.77 8.02 1.66
N TYR A 61 -1.63 8.54 1.20
CA TYR A 61 -1.55 9.43 0.05
C TYR A 61 -0.86 8.72 -1.11
N LEU A 62 -1.44 8.87 -2.30
CA LEU A 62 -0.81 8.50 -3.56
C LEU A 62 -0.54 9.80 -4.32
N GLN A 63 0.74 10.08 -4.52
CA GLN A 63 1.22 11.19 -5.34
C GLN A 63 1.70 10.65 -6.68
N ILE A 64 1.23 11.24 -7.78
CA ILE A 64 1.65 10.91 -9.14
C ILE A 64 2.18 12.17 -9.86
N ASN A 65 3.31 12.01 -10.55
CA ASN A 65 3.96 13.10 -11.30
C ASN A 65 3.74 12.94 -12.81
N GLY A 66 3.47 14.05 -13.48
CA GLY A 66 3.39 14.15 -14.94
C GLY A 66 2.13 13.55 -15.56
N LEU A 67 1.05 13.39 -14.80
CA LEU A 67 -0.21 12.84 -15.30
C LEU A 67 -0.92 13.80 -16.27
N THR A 68 -0.87 15.10 -16.01
CA THR A 68 -1.37 16.15 -16.90
C THR A 68 -0.42 17.36 -16.89
N ASP A 69 -0.46 18.19 -17.94
CA ASP A 69 0.37 19.40 -18.03
C ASP A 69 -0.04 20.47 -17.01
N GLU A 70 -1.32 20.52 -16.67
CA GLU A 70 -1.89 21.49 -15.72
C GLU A 70 -1.55 21.14 -14.27
N TYR A 71 -1.52 19.84 -13.94
CA TYR A 71 -1.23 19.32 -12.61
C TYR A 71 0.01 18.43 -12.68
N PRO A 72 1.23 19.02 -12.70
CA PRO A 72 2.47 18.27 -12.82
C PRO A 72 2.70 17.31 -11.65
N THR A 73 2.08 17.59 -10.50
CA THR A 73 2.00 16.69 -9.34
C THR A 73 0.58 16.66 -8.84
N LEU A 74 0.00 15.46 -8.73
CA LEU A 74 -1.35 15.25 -8.23
C LEU A 74 -1.30 14.29 -7.05
N THR A 75 -1.83 14.71 -5.91
CA THR A 75 -1.86 13.91 -4.68
C THR A 75 -3.30 13.63 -4.28
N THR A 76 -3.62 12.35 -4.11
CA THR A 76 -4.93 11.88 -3.66
C THR A 76 -4.82 11.17 -2.32
N PHE A 77 -5.82 11.34 -1.47
CA PHE A 77 -6.01 10.49 -0.30
C PHE A 77 -6.77 9.23 -0.73
N PHE A 78 -6.38 8.08 -0.20
CA PHE A 78 -7.07 6.81 -0.46
C PHE A 78 -7.33 6.05 0.84
N ASP A 79 -8.47 5.35 0.85
CA ASP A 79 -8.77 4.27 1.78
C ASP A 79 -8.51 2.92 1.10
N GLY A 80 -7.97 1.96 1.83
CA GLY A 80 -7.61 0.63 1.37
C GLY A 80 -8.22 -0.46 2.24
N GLU A 81 -8.67 -1.54 1.60
CA GLU A 81 -9.20 -2.73 2.25
C GLU A 81 -8.20 -3.86 2.13
N ILE A 82 -7.80 -4.41 3.28
CA ILE A 82 -6.94 -5.60 3.32
C ILE A 82 -7.84 -6.82 3.14
N ILE A 83 -7.54 -7.67 2.16
CA ILE A 83 -8.34 -8.87 1.90
C ILE A 83 -8.35 -9.77 3.14
N SER A 84 -9.56 -10.09 3.62
CA SER A 84 -9.80 -10.84 4.85
C SER A 84 -11.21 -11.46 4.85
N SER A 85 -11.64 -12.03 5.98
CA SER A 85 -13.04 -12.45 6.14
C SER A 85 -14.04 -11.29 6.08
N LYS A 86 -13.60 -10.06 6.41
CA LYS A 86 -14.41 -8.83 6.33
C LYS A 86 -14.48 -8.30 4.90
N TYR A 87 -13.37 -8.37 4.16
CA TYR A 87 -13.26 -7.93 2.76
C TYR A 87 -12.78 -9.10 1.88
N PRO A 88 -13.68 -9.93 1.35
CA PRO A 88 -13.30 -11.09 0.55
C PRO A 88 -12.76 -10.68 -0.83
N PHE A 89 -12.17 -11.62 -1.56
CA PHE A 89 -11.67 -11.39 -2.93
C PHE A 89 -12.75 -10.94 -3.93
N LEU A 90 -14.01 -11.29 -3.69
CA LEU A 90 -15.12 -10.83 -4.52
C LEU A 90 -15.50 -9.41 -4.12
N THR A 91 -15.22 -8.44 -4.99
CA THR A 91 -15.31 -7.01 -4.69
C THR A 91 -16.75 -6.56 -4.46
N ARG A 92 -17.68 -6.91 -5.38
CA ARG A 92 -19.14 -6.63 -5.28
C ARG A 92 -19.51 -5.14 -5.16
N LYS A 93 -18.61 -4.25 -5.59
CA LYS A 93 -18.75 -2.79 -5.64
C LYS A 93 -17.79 -2.24 -6.70
N TRP A 94 -17.80 -0.93 -6.93
CA TRP A 94 -16.91 -0.24 -7.88
C TRP A 94 -16.96 -0.84 -9.30
N ASP A 95 -18.14 -1.29 -9.71
CA ASP A 95 -18.40 -1.91 -11.01
C ASP A 95 -17.53 -3.16 -11.30
N ALA A 96 -17.03 -3.83 -10.26
CA ALA A 96 -16.29 -5.09 -10.36
C ALA A 96 -17.18 -6.29 -10.03
N ASP A 97 -17.43 -7.12 -11.06
CA ASP A 97 -18.02 -8.44 -10.93
C ASP A 97 -16.96 -9.55 -10.78
N GLU A 98 -17.39 -10.81 -10.65
CA GLU A 98 -16.48 -11.95 -10.47
C GLU A 98 -15.52 -12.13 -11.65
N ASP A 99 -15.94 -11.83 -12.88
CA ASP A 99 -15.08 -11.97 -14.05
C ASP A 99 -14.03 -10.86 -14.12
N VAL A 100 -14.38 -9.65 -13.68
CA VAL A 100 -13.43 -8.55 -13.49
C VAL A 100 -12.42 -8.91 -12.40
N ASP A 101 -12.87 -9.41 -11.25
CA ASP A 101 -11.97 -9.82 -10.16
C ASP A 101 -10.98 -10.90 -10.62
N LYS A 102 -11.45 -11.93 -11.33
CA LYS A 102 -10.59 -13.00 -11.88
C LYS A 102 -9.50 -12.46 -12.82
N LYS A 103 -9.81 -11.47 -13.65
CA LYS A 103 -8.82 -10.88 -14.58
C LYS A 103 -7.71 -10.08 -13.89
N HIS A 104 -7.93 -9.62 -12.66
CA HIS A 104 -6.97 -8.80 -11.92
C HIS A 104 -6.20 -9.59 -10.86
N TRP A 105 -6.80 -10.62 -10.27
CA TRP A 105 -6.16 -11.45 -9.24
C TRP A 105 -5.39 -12.66 -9.78
N VAL A 106 -5.75 -13.17 -10.98
CA VAL A 106 -5.14 -14.36 -11.62
C VAL A 106 -4.21 -13.94 -12.75
#